data_AF-A0A923WVN7-F1
#
_entry.id   AF-A0A923WVN7-F1
#
_cell.length_a   1.000
_cell.length_b   1.000
_cell.length_c   1.000
_cell.angle_alpha   90.00
_cell.angle_beta   90.00
_cell.angle_gamma   90.00
#
_symmetry.space_group_name_H-M   'P 1'
#
loop_
_entity.id
_entity.type
_entity.pdbx_description
1 polymer ?
#
loop_
_entity_poly.entity_id
_entity_poly.type
_entity_poly.pdbx_seq_one_letter_code
_entity_poly.pdbx_strand_id
1 'polypeptide(L)'
;SINKLLEPNSCQITDNFYKLKLEEMHLVYAAHEKINLEQNEERLKLAKFKEEGQSPADLGYVYILSNIGVLGEDVYKIGMTKRQNPVAYINEMSDNSVPFSYDIHAVIQSDDAVALAKLLHQEFAAKRINKLNMHKDFFKVNLGEIEAACRKYHKGDFKLNPICEAKEWRQSVAIAKSEKKKAA
;
A
#
# COMPACT_ATOMS: atom_id res chain seq x y z
N SER A 1 -51.29 64.06 14.82
CA SER A 1 -52.23 62.93 14.74
C SER A 1 -51.44 61.64 14.54
N ILE A 2 -51.59 60.69 15.47
CA ILE A 2 -50.80 59.43 15.61
C ILE A 2 -51.10 58.39 14.50
N ASN A 3 -52.00 58.67 13.56
CA ASN A 3 -52.49 57.69 12.57
C ASN A 3 -51.64 57.51 11.30
N LYS A 4 -50.43 58.10 11.20
CA LYS A 4 -49.58 57.98 9.99
C LYS A 4 -48.52 56.88 10.02
N LEU A 5 -48.43 56.13 11.12
CA LEU A 5 -47.47 55.02 11.32
C LEU A 5 -48.14 53.63 11.25
N LEU A 6 -49.45 53.57 10.95
CA LEU A 6 -50.26 52.35 10.93
C LEU A 6 -50.64 51.91 9.51
N GLU A 7 -50.06 52.51 8.46
CA GLU A 7 -50.25 51.96 7.13
C GLU A 7 -49.44 50.65 7.02
N PRO A 8 -50.09 49.50 6.79
CA PRO A 8 -49.36 48.25 6.60
C PRO A 8 -48.49 48.41 5.34
N ASN A 9 -47.17 48.35 5.52
CA ASN A 9 -46.23 48.32 4.40
C ASN A 9 -46.56 47.10 3.52
N SER A 10 -47.33 47.31 2.45
CA SER A 10 -47.65 46.25 1.50
C SER A 10 -46.42 46.02 0.62
N CYS A 11 -45.62 45.00 0.95
CA CYS A 11 -44.59 44.50 0.05
C CYS A 11 -45.27 43.62 -1.01
N GLN A 12 -45.18 44.00 -2.27
CA GLN A 12 -45.65 43.20 -3.40
C GLN A 12 -44.44 42.55 -4.08
N ILE A 13 -44.46 41.22 -4.15
CA ILE A 13 -43.48 40.47 -4.94
C ILE A 13 -43.81 40.72 -6.41
N THR A 14 -42.85 41.24 -7.18
CA THR A 14 -43.03 41.41 -8.62
C THR A 14 -43.05 40.03 -9.29
N ASP A 15 -43.86 39.88 -10.34
CA ASP A 15 -43.92 38.62 -11.12
C ASP A 15 -42.54 38.18 -11.63
N ASN A 16 -41.66 39.15 -11.89
CA ASN A 16 -40.26 38.89 -12.26
C ASN A 16 -39.48 38.21 -11.14
N PHE A 17 -39.59 38.71 -9.90
CA PHE A 17 -38.95 38.09 -8.74
C PHE A 17 -39.50 36.69 -8.48
N TYR A 18 -40.81 36.49 -8.62
CA TYR A 18 -41.43 35.17 -8.46
C TYR A 18 -40.88 34.15 -9.48
N LYS A 19 -40.80 34.52 -10.77
CA LYS A 19 -40.22 33.67 -11.82
C LYS A 19 -38.75 33.34 -11.57
N LEU A 20 -37.94 34.34 -11.21
CA LEU A 20 -36.53 34.15 -10.87
C LEU A 20 -36.35 33.19 -9.69
N LYS A 21 -37.22 33.27 -8.66
CA LYS A 21 -37.17 32.35 -7.51
C LYS A 21 -37.57 30.91 -7.86
N LEU A 22 -38.53 30.73 -8.76
CA LEU A 22 -38.87 29.40 -9.27
C LEU A 22 -37.70 28.78 -10.05
N GLU A 23 -37.04 29.56 -10.90
CA GLU A 23 -35.88 29.10 -11.67
C GLU A 23 -34.70 28.74 -10.75
N GLU A 24 -34.38 29.59 -9.76
CA GLU A 24 -33.38 29.31 -8.75
C GLU A 24 -33.69 27.99 -8.01
N MET A 25 -34.94 27.79 -7.58
CA MET A 25 -35.35 26.58 -6.89
C MET A 25 -35.15 25.32 -7.75
N HIS A 26 -35.48 25.37 -9.04
CA HIS A 26 -35.28 24.26 -9.97
C HIS A 26 -33.78 23.97 -10.20
N LEU A 27 -32.96 25.01 -10.36
CA LEU A 27 -31.52 24.86 -10.52
C LEU A 27 -30.88 24.24 -9.28
N VAL A 28 -31.28 24.69 -8.09
CA VAL A 28 -30.82 24.15 -6.81
C VAL A 28 -31.24 22.69 -6.66
N TYR A 29 -32.48 22.34 -7.02
CA TYR A 29 -32.96 20.96 -6.98
C TYR A 29 -32.14 20.04 -7.92
N ALA A 30 -31.94 20.46 -9.17
CA ALA A 30 -31.16 19.70 -10.15
C ALA A 30 -29.69 19.50 -9.71
N ALA A 31 -29.08 20.52 -9.11
CA ALA A 31 -27.74 20.42 -8.55
C ALA A 31 -27.67 19.42 -7.38
N HIS A 32 -28.63 19.47 -6.45
CA HIS A 32 -28.71 18.51 -5.36
C HIS A 32 -28.94 17.08 -5.86
N GLU A 33 -29.82 16.89 -6.85
CA GLU A 33 -30.06 15.58 -7.45
C GLU A 33 -28.80 15.00 -8.09
N LYS A 34 -28.05 15.84 -8.82
CA LYS A 34 -26.76 15.44 -9.41
C LYS A 34 -25.74 15.02 -8.35
N ILE A 35 -25.58 15.80 -7.29
CA ILE A 35 -24.68 15.47 -6.17
C ILE A 35 -25.09 14.16 -5.51
N ASN A 36 -26.39 13.96 -5.29
CA ASN A 36 -26.91 12.72 -4.71
C ASN A 36 -26.64 11.51 -5.62
N LEU A 37 -26.76 11.68 -6.94
CA LEU A 37 -26.45 10.63 -7.90
C LEU A 37 -24.96 10.25 -7.84
N GLU A 38 -24.07 11.24 -7.90
CA GLU A 38 -22.61 11.06 -7.83
C GLU A 38 -22.21 10.36 -6.51
N GLN A 39 -22.77 10.79 -5.38
CA GLN A 39 -22.54 10.15 -4.08
C GLN A 39 -23.05 8.71 -4.04
N ASN A 40 -24.20 8.43 -4.64
CA ASN A 40 -24.75 7.07 -4.66
C ASN A 40 -23.90 6.15 -5.54
N GLU A 41 -23.39 6.64 -6.67
CA GLU A 41 -22.44 5.92 -7.52
C GLU A 41 -21.13 5.60 -6.80
N GLU A 42 -20.57 6.56 -6.05
CA GLU A 42 -19.37 6.33 -5.22
C GLU A 42 -19.63 5.30 -4.12
N ARG A 43 -20.78 5.39 -3.44
CA ARG A 43 -21.18 4.42 -2.41
C ARG A 43 -21.34 3.03 -2.98
N LEU A 44 -21.92 2.88 -4.17
CA LEU A 44 -22.06 1.60 -4.87
C LEU A 44 -20.70 1.04 -5.29
N LYS A 45 -19.79 1.87 -5.80
CA LYS A 45 -18.40 1.46 -6.10
C LYS A 45 -17.72 0.95 -4.83
N LEU A 46 -17.77 1.72 -3.75
CA LEU A 46 -17.15 1.34 -2.46
C LEU A 46 -17.76 0.07 -1.85
N ALA A 47 -19.07 -0.14 -2.01
CA ALA A 47 -19.76 -1.34 -1.54
C ALA A 47 -19.32 -2.58 -2.34
N LYS A 48 -19.22 -2.49 -3.67
CA LYS A 48 -18.68 -3.57 -4.52
C LYS A 48 -17.25 -3.92 -4.15
N PHE A 49 -16.40 -2.91 -3.98
CA PHE A 49 -15.04 -3.06 -3.47
C PHE A 49 -15.02 -3.82 -2.13
N LYS A 50 -15.89 -3.45 -1.18
CA LYS A 50 -16.01 -4.15 0.11
C LYS A 50 -16.53 -5.58 0.00
N GLU A 51 -17.50 -5.84 -0.88
CA GLU A 51 -18.04 -7.19 -1.13
C GLU A 51 -17.00 -8.11 -1.79
N GLU A 52 -16.20 -7.57 -2.71
CA GLU A 52 -15.08 -8.26 -3.36
C GLU A 52 -13.82 -8.33 -2.45
N GLY A 53 -13.85 -7.66 -1.30
CA GLY A 53 -12.74 -7.60 -0.35
C GLY A 53 -11.54 -6.76 -0.80
N GLN A 54 -11.68 -5.99 -1.89
CA GLN A 54 -10.64 -5.13 -2.46
C GLN A 54 -10.96 -3.66 -2.18
N SER A 55 -10.01 -2.87 -1.73
CA SER A 55 -10.17 -1.41 -1.64
C SER A 55 -9.33 -0.72 -2.73
N PRO A 56 -9.73 0.47 -3.21
CA PRO A 56 -8.87 1.33 -4.05
C PRO A 56 -7.52 1.69 -3.40
N ALA A 57 -7.34 1.39 -2.10
CA ALA A 57 -6.13 1.64 -1.35
C ALA A 57 -5.10 0.49 -1.47
N ASP A 58 -5.33 -0.57 -2.24
CA ASP A 58 -4.51 -1.80 -2.20
C ASP A 58 -3.40 -1.89 -3.24
N LEU A 59 -3.26 -0.87 -4.11
CA LEU A 59 -2.10 -0.71 -4.98
C LEU A 59 -0.82 -0.57 -4.15
N GLY A 60 0.21 -1.33 -4.52
CA GLY A 60 1.50 -1.23 -3.89
C GLY A 60 2.53 -2.20 -4.44
N TYR A 61 3.54 -2.48 -3.64
CA TYR A 61 4.66 -3.33 -3.98
C TYR A 61 4.83 -4.41 -2.93
N VAL A 62 4.94 -5.66 -3.36
CA VAL A 62 5.46 -6.76 -2.54
C VAL A 62 6.96 -6.86 -2.77
N TYR A 63 7.74 -6.94 -1.71
CA TYR A 63 9.19 -7.07 -1.79
C TYR A 63 9.67 -8.39 -1.18
N ILE A 64 10.77 -8.91 -1.72
CA ILE A 64 11.47 -10.09 -1.24
C ILE A 64 12.91 -9.69 -0.95
N LEU A 65 13.33 -9.81 0.31
CA LEU A 65 14.63 -9.34 0.79
C LEU A 65 15.39 -10.48 1.47
N SER A 66 16.72 -10.45 1.39
CA SER A 66 17.58 -11.29 2.21
C SER A 66 18.70 -10.48 2.85
N ASN A 67 19.29 -11.03 3.92
CA ASN A 67 20.49 -10.48 4.53
C ASN A 67 21.27 -11.64 5.13
N ILE A 68 22.19 -12.23 4.35
CA ILE A 68 22.95 -13.41 4.78
C ILE A 68 23.74 -13.13 6.07
N GLY A 69 24.25 -11.91 6.24
CA GLY A 69 25.08 -11.56 7.39
C GLY A 69 24.35 -11.58 8.73
N VAL A 70 23.04 -11.34 8.73
CA VAL A 70 22.21 -11.31 9.95
C VAL A 70 21.27 -12.52 10.03
N LEU A 71 20.64 -12.87 8.90
CA LEU A 71 19.57 -13.86 8.84
C LEU A 71 20.08 -15.26 8.44
N GLY A 72 21.22 -15.34 7.77
CA GLY A 72 21.76 -16.56 7.19
C GLY A 72 21.20 -16.88 5.80
N GLU A 73 21.65 -18.00 5.24
CA GLU A 73 21.25 -18.49 3.92
C GLU A 73 19.79 -18.95 3.90
N ASP A 74 19.13 -18.86 2.74
CA ASP A 74 17.73 -19.27 2.52
C ASP A 74 16.73 -18.67 3.52
N VAL A 75 17.04 -17.48 4.06
CA VAL A 75 16.12 -16.72 4.90
C VAL A 75 15.71 -15.45 4.20
N TYR A 76 14.41 -15.33 3.96
CA TYR A 76 13.84 -14.21 3.23
C TYR A 76 12.78 -13.49 4.05
N LYS A 77 12.80 -12.15 3.97
CA LYS A 77 11.69 -11.31 4.39
C LYS A 77 10.76 -11.08 3.21
N ILE A 78 9.48 -11.41 3.38
CA ILE A 78 8.43 -11.12 2.40
C ILE A 78 7.51 -10.09 3.02
N GLY A 79 7.46 -8.90 2.44
CA GLY A 79 6.64 -7.80 2.94
C GLY A 79 6.02 -6.99 1.83
N MET A 80 5.32 -5.92 2.19
CA MET A 80 4.75 -5.01 1.21
C MET A 80 4.87 -3.55 1.65
N THR A 81 4.74 -2.65 0.69
CA THR A 81 4.68 -1.21 0.91
C THR A 81 3.79 -0.55 -0.12
N LYS A 82 3.10 0.52 0.28
CA LYS A 82 2.31 1.38 -0.61
C LYS A 82 3.09 2.64 -1.05
N ARG A 83 4.35 2.78 -0.62
CA ARG A 83 5.21 3.91 -1.02
C ARG A 83 5.57 3.82 -2.50
N GLN A 84 5.58 4.96 -3.18
CA GLN A 84 5.92 5.05 -4.61
C GLN A 84 7.37 4.63 -4.90
N ASN A 85 8.31 4.87 -3.97
CA ASN A 85 9.68 4.42 -4.10
C ASN A 85 9.98 3.29 -3.08
N PRO A 86 9.69 2.02 -3.44
CA PRO A 86 9.90 0.89 -2.53
C PRO A 86 11.38 0.65 -2.21
N VAL A 87 12.29 0.89 -3.16
CA VAL A 87 13.73 0.68 -2.97
C VAL A 87 14.30 1.64 -1.93
N ALA A 88 13.99 2.93 -2.03
CA ALA A 88 14.42 3.91 -1.03
C ALA A 88 13.90 3.56 0.38
N TYR A 89 12.64 3.13 0.49
CA TYR A 89 12.06 2.66 1.75
C TYR A 89 12.78 1.44 2.33
N ILE A 90 13.15 0.47 1.49
CA ILE A 90 13.90 -0.72 1.93
C ILE A 90 15.29 -0.33 2.42
N ASN A 91 15.96 0.61 1.75
CA ASN A 91 17.27 1.10 2.16
C ASN A 91 17.18 1.83 3.52
N GLU A 92 16.23 2.76 3.69
CA GLU A 92 15.96 3.41 4.98
C GLU A 92 15.70 2.41 6.11
N MET A 93 14.93 1.36 5.82
CA MET A 93 14.64 0.29 6.79
C MET A 93 15.91 -0.51 7.14
N SER A 94 16.77 -0.77 6.16
CA SER A 94 18.02 -1.51 6.33
C SER A 94 18.95 -0.76 7.28
N ASP A 95 19.26 0.50 6.95
CA ASP A 95 20.23 1.33 7.64
C ASP A 95 19.92 1.49 9.14
N ASN A 96 18.62 1.51 9.48
CA ASN A 96 18.17 1.69 10.86
C ASN A 96 18.06 0.38 11.66
N SER A 97 18.10 -0.79 11.01
CA SER A 97 17.69 -2.05 11.65
C SER A 97 18.76 -3.13 11.69
N VAL A 98 19.71 -3.12 10.75
CA VAL A 98 20.64 -4.24 10.55
C VAL A 98 22.06 -3.76 10.22
N PRO A 99 23.11 -4.50 10.60
CA PRO A 99 24.51 -4.14 10.36
C PRO A 99 24.95 -4.19 8.88
N PHE A 100 24.18 -4.84 8.01
CA PHE A 100 24.44 -4.92 6.57
C PHE A 100 23.15 -4.62 5.82
N SER A 101 23.23 -3.95 4.66
CA SER A 101 22.04 -3.66 3.85
C SER A 101 21.32 -4.94 3.39
N TYR A 102 19.99 -4.85 3.19
CA TYR A 102 19.24 -5.95 2.57
C TYR A 102 19.61 -6.10 1.09
N ASP A 103 19.80 -7.33 0.63
CA ASP A 103 19.78 -7.67 -0.80
C ASP A 103 18.32 -7.74 -1.27
N ILE A 104 17.98 -6.98 -2.32
CA ILE A 104 16.64 -6.96 -2.91
C ILE A 104 16.57 -8.00 -4.01
N HIS A 105 15.75 -9.03 -3.79
CA HIS A 105 15.53 -10.09 -4.78
C HIS A 105 14.39 -9.77 -5.73
N ALA A 106 13.34 -9.12 -5.25
CA ALA A 106 12.24 -8.68 -6.11
C ALA A 106 11.50 -7.50 -5.49
N VAL A 107 10.93 -6.68 -6.36
CA VAL A 107 9.92 -5.67 -6.07
C VAL A 107 8.81 -5.87 -7.09
N ILE A 108 7.68 -6.40 -6.64
CA ILE A 108 6.56 -6.83 -7.46
C ILE A 108 5.45 -5.79 -7.30
N GLN A 109 5.18 -5.02 -8.34
CA GLN A 109 4.02 -4.13 -8.36
C GLN A 109 2.74 -4.96 -8.44
N SER A 110 1.76 -4.65 -7.60
CA SER A 110 0.47 -5.34 -7.59
C SER A 110 -0.65 -4.35 -7.36
N ASP A 111 -1.75 -4.50 -8.10
CA ASP A 111 -2.99 -3.76 -7.89
C ASP A 111 -3.65 -4.12 -6.55
N ASP A 112 -3.28 -5.27 -6.00
CA ASP A 112 -3.64 -5.71 -4.65
C ASP A 112 -2.42 -6.34 -3.96
N ALA A 113 -1.54 -5.48 -3.46
CA ALA A 113 -0.31 -5.91 -2.78
C ALA A 113 -0.61 -6.56 -1.42
N VAL A 114 -1.70 -6.16 -0.77
CA VAL A 114 -2.13 -6.70 0.52
C VAL A 114 -2.54 -8.16 0.39
N ALA A 115 -3.41 -8.49 -0.57
CA ALA A 115 -3.84 -9.86 -0.80
C ALA A 115 -2.68 -10.75 -1.27
N LEU A 116 -1.83 -10.25 -2.18
CA LEU A 116 -0.66 -11.00 -2.64
C LEU A 116 0.29 -11.35 -1.49
N ALA A 117 0.62 -10.38 -0.63
CA ALA A 117 1.47 -10.63 0.54
C ALA A 117 0.84 -11.66 1.49
N LYS A 118 -0.47 -11.53 1.75
CA LYS A 118 -1.22 -12.48 2.59
C LYS A 118 -1.19 -13.91 2.04
N LEU A 119 -1.37 -14.08 0.73
CA LEU A 119 -1.31 -15.39 0.08
C LEU A 119 0.08 -16.01 0.20
N LEU A 120 1.14 -15.25 -0.06
CA LEU A 120 2.53 -15.72 0.09
C LEU A 120 2.84 -16.10 1.55
N HIS A 121 2.37 -15.29 2.50
CA HIS A 121 2.51 -15.56 3.93
C HIS A 121 1.81 -16.83 4.38
N GLN A 122 0.66 -17.14 3.78
CA GLN A 122 -0.09 -18.38 4.02
C GLN A 122 0.61 -19.59 3.40
N GLU A 123 1.06 -19.49 2.14
CA GLU A 123 1.83 -20.53 1.45
C GLU A 123 3.07 -20.95 2.26
N PHE A 124 3.77 -19.97 2.86
CA PHE A 124 4.98 -20.23 3.65
C PHE A 124 4.76 -20.26 5.16
N ALA A 125 3.52 -20.37 5.65
CA ALA A 125 3.21 -20.33 7.09
C ALA A 125 4.01 -21.37 7.91
N ALA A 126 4.12 -22.59 7.40
CA ALA A 126 4.89 -23.67 8.03
C ALA A 126 6.41 -23.33 8.11
N LYS A 127 6.91 -22.50 7.19
CA LYS A 127 8.31 -22.09 7.06
C LYS A 127 8.66 -20.77 7.76
N ARG A 128 7.71 -20.15 8.47
CA ARG A 128 7.97 -18.96 9.31
C ARG A 128 9.07 -19.24 10.34
N ILE A 129 10.01 -18.32 10.48
CA ILE A 129 11.06 -18.42 11.51
C ILE A 129 10.48 -18.08 12.88
N ASN A 130 9.76 -16.96 12.97
CA ASN A 130 9.10 -16.57 14.21
C ASN A 130 7.74 -17.27 14.31
N LYS A 131 7.59 -18.16 15.30
CA LYS A 131 6.35 -18.91 15.56
C LYS A 131 5.39 -18.22 16.54
N LEU A 132 5.82 -17.11 17.16
CA LEU A 132 5.02 -16.38 18.16
C LEU A 132 4.51 -15.05 17.62
N ASN A 133 5.40 -14.23 17.05
CA ASN A 133 5.04 -12.94 16.48
C ASN A 133 4.86 -13.04 14.97
N MET A 134 3.60 -13.14 14.53
CA MET A 134 3.25 -13.29 13.12
C MET A 134 3.48 -12.01 12.29
N HIS A 135 3.72 -10.85 12.90
CA HIS A 135 4.10 -9.63 12.19
C HIS A 135 5.58 -9.61 11.77
N LYS A 136 6.36 -10.62 12.19
CA LYS A 136 7.75 -10.81 11.77
C LYS A 136 7.78 -11.78 10.58
N ASP A 137 7.57 -11.23 9.40
CA ASP A 137 7.42 -11.98 8.14
C ASP A 137 8.75 -12.47 7.55
N PHE A 138 9.46 -13.30 8.31
CA PHE A 138 10.69 -13.98 7.89
C PHE A 138 10.43 -15.48 7.73
N PHE A 139 10.94 -16.05 6.64
CA PHE A 139 10.67 -17.43 6.23
C PHE A 139 11.97 -18.13 5.85
N LYS A 140 12.12 -19.38 6.26
CA LYS A 140 13.23 -20.27 5.86
C LYS A 140 12.79 -21.08 4.64
N VAL A 141 13.14 -20.62 3.44
CA VAL A 141 12.63 -21.13 2.16
C VAL A 141 13.62 -20.82 1.04
N ASN A 142 13.69 -21.66 0.01
CA ASN A 142 14.53 -21.38 -1.17
C ASN A 142 13.86 -20.35 -2.08
N LEU A 143 14.66 -19.50 -2.71
CA LEU A 143 14.19 -18.47 -3.64
C LEU A 143 13.39 -19.01 -4.84
N GLY A 144 13.70 -20.20 -5.35
CA GLY A 144 12.93 -20.83 -6.42
C GLY A 144 11.50 -21.20 -6.00
N GLU A 145 11.29 -21.55 -4.74
CA GLU A 145 9.94 -21.78 -4.20
C GLU A 145 9.16 -20.46 -4.08
N ILE A 146 9.85 -19.38 -3.67
CA ILE A 146 9.26 -18.04 -3.66
C ILE A 146 8.86 -17.63 -5.07
N GLU A 147 9.74 -17.84 -6.07
CA GLU A 147 9.44 -17.53 -7.46
C GLU A 147 8.20 -18.28 -7.95
N ALA A 148 8.12 -19.59 -7.68
CA ALA A 148 6.97 -20.42 -8.06
C ALA A 148 5.68 -19.92 -7.39
N ALA A 149 5.72 -19.57 -6.10
CA ALA A 149 4.57 -19.03 -5.39
C ALA A 149 4.15 -17.64 -5.94
N CYS A 150 5.09 -16.76 -6.24
CA CYS A 150 4.81 -15.48 -6.86
C CYS A 150 4.15 -15.66 -8.23
N ARG A 151 4.67 -16.56 -9.09
CA ARG A 151 4.06 -16.85 -10.41
C ARG A 151 2.68 -17.51 -10.30
N LYS A 152 2.42 -18.26 -9.22
CA LYS A 152 1.11 -18.88 -8.96
C LYS A 152 0.05 -17.85 -8.58
N TYR A 153 0.39 -16.85 -7.78
CA TYR A 153 -0.58 -15.91 -7.20
C TYR A 153 -0.63 -14.54 -7.89
N HIS A 154 0.45 -14.12 -8.57
CA HIS A 154 0.52 -12.85 -9.28
C HIS A 154 0.39 -13.07 -10.78
N LYS A 155 -0.53 -12.34 -11.42
CA LYS A 155 -0.82 -12.43 -12.86
C LYS A 155 0.04 -11.49 -13.73
N GLY A 156 0.76 -10.56 -13.11
CA GLY A 156 1.61 -9.61 -13.82
C GLY A 156 3.05 -10.10 -13.99
N ASP A 157 3.80 -9.35 -14.78
CA ASP A 157 5.23 -9.59 -14.97
C ASP A 157 6.03 -9.07 -13.78
N PHE A 158 7.02 -9.86 -13.35
CA PHE A 158 8.02 -9.42 -12.38
C PHE A 158 9.36 -10.06 -12.69
N LYS A 159 10.43 -9.42 -12.20
CA LYS A 159 11.79 -9.95 -12.27
C LYS A 159 12.25 -10.32 -10.88
N LEU A 160 12.82 -11.52 -10.79
CA LEU A 160 13.46 -12.02 -9.58
C LEU A 160 14.97 -12.08 -9.83
N ASN A 161 15.74 -11.44 -8.97
CA ASN A 161 17.19 -11.47 -8.96
C ASN A 161 17.66 -12.65 -8.11
N PRO A 162 18.25 -13.71 -8.70
CA PRO A 162 18.73 -14.85 -7.93
C PRO A 162 20.03 -14.56 -7.17
N ILE A 163 20.72 -13.47 -7.52
CA ILE A 163 22.04 -13.15 -6.96
C ILE A 163 21.84 -12.39 -5.65
N CYS A 164 22.34 -12.97 -4.55
CA CYS A 164 22.59 -12.26 -3.30
C CYS A 164 24.04 -11.75 -3.32
N GLU A 165 24.22 -10.43 -3.42
CA GLU A 165 25.56 -9.83 -3.51
C GLU A 165 26.24 -9.74 -2.14
N ALA A 166 25.46 -9.50 -1.07
CA ALA A 166 25.94 -9.45 0.32
C ALA A 166 27.32 -8.76 0.44
N LYS A 167 27.51 -7.66 -0.30
CA LYS A 167 28.85 -7.13 -0.63
C LYS A 167 29.62 -6.75 0.63
N GLU A 168 28.99 -5.96 1.49
CA GLU A 168 29.57 -5.49 2.76
C GLU A 168 29.93 -6.67 3.66
N TRP A 169 29.00 -7.62 3.84
CA TRP A 169 29.25 -8.81 4.65
C TRP A 169 30.43 -9.63 4.14
N ARG A 170 30.51 -9.90 2.83
CA ARG A 170 31.61 -10.66 2.23
C ARG A 170 32.95 -9.94 2.42
N GLN A 171 32.96 -8.62 2.27
CA GLN A 171 34.14 -7.80 2.52
C GLN A 171 34.56 -7.85 3.99
N SER A 172 33.63 -7.70 4.94
CA SER A 172 33.91 -7.81 6.38
C SER A 172 34.49 -9.17 6.77
N VAL A 173 33.95 -10.27 6.24
CA VAL A 173 34.47 -11.62 6.49
C VAL A 173 35.88 -11.79 5.92
N ALA A 174 36.15 -11.25 4.74
CA ALA A 174 37.48 -11.31 4.13
C ALA A 174 38.53 -10.53 4.95
N ILE A 175 38.18 -9.32 5.42
CA ILE A 175 39.03 -8.50 6.28
C ILE A 175 39.35 -9.25 7.58
N ALA A 176 38.32 -9.75 8.29
CA ALA A 176 38.50 -10.48 9.55
C ALA A 176 39.38 -11.74 9.40
N LYS A 177 39.26 -12.47 8.28
CA LYS A 177 40.15 -13.60 7.97
C LYS A 177 41.60 -13.14 7.77
N SER A 178 41.81 -12.01 7.09
CA SER A 178 43.15 -11.46 6.87
C SER A 178 43.83 -11.00 8.17
N GLU A 179 43.07 -10.41 9.09
CA GLU A 179 43.55 -9.97 10.40
C GLU A 179 43.96 -11.15 11.27
N LYS A 180 43.14 -12.21 11.32
CA LYS A 180 43.48 -13.45 12.03
C LYS A 180 44.76 -14.10 11.50
N LYS A 181 44.98 -14.08 10.18
CA LYS A 181 46.21 -14.61 9.57
C LYS A 181 47.44 -13.76 9.87
N LYS A 182 47.29 -12.45 10.09
CA LYS A 182 48.41 -11.57 10.50
C LYS A 182 48.75 -11.69 11.98
N ALA A 183 47.78 -12.09 12.80
CA ALA A 183 47.93 -12.25 14.25
C ALA A 183 48.40 -13.66 14.67
N ALA A 184 48.42 -14.62 13.75
CA ALA A 184 48.90 -16.00 13.94
C ALA A 184 50.31 -16.17 13.35
#